data_AF-A0A947ML76-F1
#
_entry.id   AF-A0A947ML76-F1
#
_cell.length_a   1.000
_cell.length_b   1.000
_cell.length_c   1.000
_cell.angle_alpha   90.00
_cell.angle_beta   90.00
_cell.angle_gamma   90.00
#
_symmetry.space_group_name_H-M   'P 1'
#
loop_
_entity.id
_entity.type
_entity.pdbx_description
1 polymer ?
#
loop_
_entity_poly.entity_id
_entity_poly.type
_entity_poly.pdbx_seq_one_letter_code
_entity_poly.pdbx_strand_id
1 'polypeptide(L)'
;MKVLGCFFKLCLTLTLIAVPFQPVLAQEFSLAESPPIILEQKNPELELALFKEKKDPWPAVKVNFVIPFGLGSFLQGDMMGGVVILVLDGLSTMSLVGEFVMSKGIDRPNRGGTRVISILGFFLFWGFGRLVGFIAPHMHYESELKAFIQKQEIEDSNSNQSPETLSLLNLTYTF
;
A
#
# COMPACT_ATOMS: atom_id res chain seq x y z
N MET A 1 -7.95 28.04 22.07
CA MET A 1 -7.51 28.10 20.65
C MET A 1 -6.01 27.84 20.41
N LYS A 2 -5.10 28.11 21.35
CA LYS A 2 -3.65 27.89 21.14
C LYS A 2 -3.22 26.42 21.02
N VAL A 3 -3.89 25.51 21.73
CA VAL A 3 -3.57 24.06 21.74
C VAL A 3 -3.82 23.40 20.38
N LEU A 4 -4.95 23.75 19.73
CA LEU A 4 -5.33 23.18 18.44
C LEU A 4 -4.36 23.59 17.32
N GLY A 5 -3.88 24.84 17.35
CA GLY A 5 -2.87 25.31 16.39
C GLY A 5 -1.49 24.67 16.60
N CYS A 6 -1.15 24.31 17.84
CA CYS A 6 0.10 23.60 18.15
C CYS A 6 0.04 22.15 17.67
N PHE A 7 -1.08 21.47 17.88
CA PHE A 7 -1.32 20.12 17.40
C PHE A 7 -1.29 20.04 15.87
N PHE A 8 -1.91 21.01 15.20
CA PHE A 8 -1.92 21.08 13.74
C PHE A 8 -0.53 21.29 13.13
N LYS A 9 0.26 22.19 13.73
CA LYS A 9 1.66 22.39 13.32
C LYS A 9 2.46 21.12 13.53
N LEU A 10 2.29 20.44 14.66
CA LEU A 10 2.97 19.19 14.95
C LEU A 10 2.64 18.11 13.90
N CYS A 11 1.36 17.93 13.57
CA CYS A 11 0.94 16.99 12.52
C CYS A 11 1.53 17.35 11.16
N LEU A 12 1.46 18.62 10.75
CA LEU A 12 2.02 19.08 9.47
C LEU A 12 3.54 18.88 9.40
N THR A 13 4.25 19.18 10.49
CA THR A 13 5.70 18.97 10.58
C THR A 13 6.04 17.48 10.55
N LEU A 14 5.26 16.63 11.22
CA LEU A 14 5.43 15.17 11.17
C LEU A 14 5.19 14.63 9.75
N THR A 15 4.18 15.11 9.03
CA THR A 15 3.94 14.72 7.64
C THR A 15 5.07 15.17 6.72
N LEU A 16 5.52 16.42 6.83
CA LEU A 16 6.63 16.96 6.02
C LEU A 16 7.96 16.26 6.29
N ILE A 17 8.18 15.80 7.53
CA ILE A 17 9.35 15.00 7.88
C ILE A 17 9.17 13.56 7.39
N ALA A 18 7.98 12.97 7.46
CA ALA A 18 7.78 11.58 7.05
C ALA A 18 7.90 11.36 5.53
N VAL A 19 7.42 12.31 4.71
CA VAL A 19 7.42 12.23 3.23
C VAL A 19 8.79 11.89 2.61
N PRO A 20 9.91 12.54 2.97
CA PRO A 20 11.22 12.22 2.39
C PRO A 20 11.80 10.87 2.85
N PHE A 21 11.31 10.27 3.94
CA PHE A 21 11.79 8.97 4.44
C PHE A 21 11.00 7.77 3.92
N GLN A 22 9.84 7.97 3.29
CA GLN A 22 9.04 6.87 2.74
C GLN A 22 9.77 6.02 1.67
N PRO A 23 10.52 6.59 0.70
CA PRO A 23 11.24 5.76 -0.26
C PRO A 23 12.41 4.99 0.36
N VAL A 24 13.05 5.54 1.42
CA VAL A 24 14.16 4.88 2.11
C VAL A 24 13.68 3.68 2.93
N LEU A 25 12.53 3.80 3.61
CA LEU A 25 11.93 2.70 4.36
C LEU A 25 11.35 1.61 3.45
N ALA A 26 10.81 1.98 2.29
CA ALA A 26 10.35 1.01 1.29
C ALA A 26 11.51 0.20 0.69
N GLN A 27 12.71 0.79 0.62
CA GLN A 27 13.89 0.15 0.05
C GLN A 27 14.57 -0.85 1.01
N GLU A 28 14.57 -0.58 2.33
CA GLU A 28 15.18 -1.50 3.30
C GLU A 28 14.34 -2.77 3.52
N PHE A 29 13.01 -2.70 3.42
CA PHE A 29 12.15 -3.89 3.51
C PHE A 29 12.30 -4.84 2.32
N SER A 30 12.68 -4.33 1.15
CA SER A 30 13.00 -5.16 -0.01
C SER A 30 14.35 -5.87 0.11
N LEU A 31 15.21 -5.44 1.03
CA LEU A 31 16.55 -6.01 1.28
C LEU A 31 16.59 -7.02 2.44
N ALA A 32 15.52 -7.14 3.21
CA ALA A 32 15.31 -8.25 4.13
C ALA A 32 14.79 -9.50 3.38
N GLU A 33 15.43 -9.85 2.27
CA GLU A 33 15.38 -11.21 1.75
C GLU A 33 16.02 -12.11 2.80
N SER A 34 15.19 -12.92 3.45
CA SER A 34 15.63 -14.00 4.32
C SER A 34 16.72 -14.81 3.62
N PRO A 35 17.76 -15.27 4.35
CA PRO A 35 18.77 -16.15 3.77
C PRO A 35 18.06 -17.31 3.04
N PRO A 36 18.59 -17.77 1.89
CA PRO A 36 17.96 -18.84 1.14
C PRO A 36 17.83 -20.05 2.06
N ILE A 37 16.60 -20.30 2.52
CA ILE A 37 16.28 -21.53 3.21
C ILE A 37 16.36 -22.57 2.08
N ILE A 38 17.42 -23.39 2.13
CA ILE A 38 17.57 -24.56 1.28
C ILE A 38 16.45 -25.52 1.73
N LEU A 39 15.24 -25.31 1.22
CA LEU A 39 14.12 -26.24 1.38
C LEU A 39 14.31 -27.32 0.32
N GLU A 40 14.98 -28.39 0.72
CA GLU A 40 15.24 -29.58 -0.09
C GLU A 40 13.98 -30.43 -0.36
N GLN A 41 12.78 -29.92 -0.09
CA GLN A 41 11.54 -30.56 -0.52
C GLN A 41 10.47 -29.50 -0.78
N LYS A 42 10.22 -29.28 -2.07
CA LYS A 42 9.27 -28.32 -2.62
C LYS A 42 7.84 -28.82 -2.39
N ASN A 43 7.32 -28.68 -1.18
CA ASN A 43 5.91 -28.97 -0.90
C ASN A 43 5.08 -27.71 -1.20
N PRO A 44 4.28 -27.71 -2.28
CA PRO A 44 3.50 -26.53 -2.68
C PRO A 44 2.48 -26.10 -1.63
N GLU A 45 1.99 -27.03 -0.79
CA GLU A 45 1.06 -26.72 0.31
C GLU A 45 1.74 -25.91 1.43
N LEU A 46 3.02 -26.19 1.71
CA LEU A 46 3.81 -25.48 2.72
C LEU A 46 4.18 -24.07 2.24
N GLU A 47 4.55 -23.92 0.96
CA GLU A 47 4.84 -22.61 0.38
C GLU A 47 3.59 -21.71 0.36
N LEU A 48 2.42 -22.28 0.04
CA LEU A 48 1.16 -21.55 0.08
C LEU A 48 0.79 -21.12 1.51
N ALA A 49 0.98 -21.98 2.51
CA ALA A 49 0.73 -21.63 3.91
C ALA A 49 1.64 -20.50 4.38
N LEU A 50 2.93 -20.56 4.04
CA LEU A 50 3.92 -19.55 4.39
C LEU A 50 3.68 -18.22 3.67
N PHE A 51 3.19 -18.26 2.42
CA PHE A 51 2.73 -17.07 1.70
C PHE A 51 1.55 -16.40 2.42
N LYS A 52 0.51 -17.18 2.79
CA LYS A 52 -0.67 -16.65 3.49
C LYS A 52 -0.32 -16.03 4.84
N GLU A 53 0.61 -16.64 5.57
CA GLU A 53 1.07 -16.12 6.87
C GLU A 53 1.89 -14.83 6.70
N LYS A 54 2.79 -14.77 5.71
CA LYS A 54 3.68 -13.62 5.51
C LYS A 54 2.97 -12.40 4.91
N LYS A 55 1.91 -12.61 4.12
CA LYS A 55 1.21 -11.56 3.36
C LYS A 55 -0.20 -11.23 3.87
N ASP A 56 -0.50 -11.50 5.14
CA ASP A 56 -1.79 -11.14 5.74
C ASP A 56 -2.10 -9.64 5.48
N PRO A 57 -3.26 -9.30 4.89
CA PRO A 57 -3.65 -7.91 4.65
C PRO A 57 -4.03 -7.16 5.95
N TRP A 58 -4.38 -7.86 7.03
CA TRP A 58 -4.88 -7.22 8.25
C TRP A 58 -3.90 -6.26 8.94
N PRO A 59 -2.60 -6.60 9.08
CA PRO A 59 -1.59 -5.65 9.56
C PRO A 59 -1.57 -4.35 8.74
N ALA A 60 -1.59 -4.45 7.41
CA ALA A 60 -1.60 -3.29 6.52
C ALA A 60 -2.88 -2.45 6.68
N VAL A 61 -4.05 -3.10 6.77
CA VAL A 61 -5.33 -2.43 7.05
C VAL A 61 -5.27 -1.69 8.39
N LYS A 62 -4.79 -2.33 9.45
CA LYS A 62 -4.66 -1.71 10.79
C LYS A 62 -3.75 -0.48 10.75
N VAL A 63 -2.59 -0.60 10.09
CA VAL A 63 -1.66 0.51 9.94
C VAL A 63 -2.30 1.64 9.15
N ASN A 64 -2.95 1.37 8.01
CA ASN A 64 -3.65 2.38 7.23
C ASN A 64 -4.80 3.03 8.00
N PHE A 65 -5.45 2.32 8.92
CA PHE A 65 -6.55 2.89 9.70
C PHE A 65 -6.04 3.82 10.82
N VAL A 66 -4.97 3.42 11.51
CA VAL A 66 -4.37 4.16 12.64
C VAL A 66 -3.49 5.30 12.16
N ILE A 67 -2.65 5.04 11.15
CA ILE A 67 -1.67 5.98 10.62
C ILE A 67 -2.10 6.37 9.19
N PRO A 68 -2.35 7.66 8.93
CA PRO A 68 -2.68 8.13 7.59
C PRO A 68 -1.51 8.00 6.60
N PHE A 69 -1.76 8.38 5.36
CA PHE A 69 -0.83 8.45 4.23
C PHE A 69 -0.41 7.10 3.64
N GLY A 70 -1.27 6.09 3.72
CA GLY A 70 -1.10 4.84 2.97
C GLY A 70 0.08 3.98 3.42
N LEU A 71 0.63 4.23 4.61
CA LEU A 71 1.81 3.53 5.14
C LEU A 71 1.64 2.02 5.20
N GLY A 72 0.45 1.52 5.57
CA GLY A 72 0.16 0.10 5.60
C GLY A 72 0.24 -0.55 4.22
N SER A 73 -0.29 0.12 3.20
CA SER A 73 -0.19 -0.34 1.81
C SER A 73 1.26 -0.37 1.32
N PHE A 74 2.05 0.67 1.62
CA PHE A 74 3.48 0.68 1.27
C PHE A 74 4.27 -0.44 1.95
N LEU A 75 4.01 -0.71 3.23
CA LEU A 75 4.66 -1.79 3.98
C LEU A 75 4.35 -3.19 3.40
N GLN A 76 3.19 -3.35 2.77
CA GLN A 76 2.80 -4.62 2.11
C GLN A 76 3.35 -4.76 0.68
N GLY A 77 3.85 -3.66 0.09
CA GLY A 77 4.28 -3.58 -1.31
C GLY A 77 3.21 -3.05 -2.27
N ASP A 78 2.02 -2.67 -1.78
CA ASP A 78 0.95 -2.06 -2.58
C ASP A 78 1.20 -0.56 -2.80
N MET A 79 2.06 -0.25 -3.76
CA MET A 79 2.41 1.12 -4.12
C MET A 79 1.22 1.93 -4.62
N MET A 80 0.35 1.31 -5.42
CA MET A 80 -0.81 1.99 -6.00
C MET A 80 -1.83 2.35 -4.93
N GLY A 81 -2.19 1.42 -4.05
CA GLY A 81 -3.06 1.68 -2.92
C GLY A 81 -2.48 2.76 -1.99
N GLY A 82 -1.18 2.67 -1.69
CA GLY A 82 -0.47 3.66 -0.87
C GLY A 82 -0.56 5.08 -1.44
N VAL A 83 -0.30 5.26 -2.74
CA VAL A 83 -0.37 6.57 -3.42
C VAL A 83 -1.79 7.12 -3.40
N VAL A 84 -2.81 6.30 -3.67
CA VAL A 84 -4.21 6.76 -3.67
C VAL A 84 -4.60 7.26 -2.27
N ILE A 85 -4.26 6.52 -1.21
CA ILE A 85 -4.55 6.94 0.18
C ILE A 85 -3.79 8.23 0.51
N LEU A 86 -2.52 8.33 0.10
CA LEU A 86 -1.70 9.53 0.31
C LEU A 86 -2.31 10.77 -0.34
N VAL A 87 -2.81 10.65 -1.58
CA VAL A 87 -3.47 11.77 -2.28
C VAL A 87 -4.76 12.17 -1.58
N LEU A 88 -5.59 11.20 -1.19
CA LEU A 88 -6.85 11.46 -0.48
C LEU A 88 -6.61 12.13 0.88
N ASP A 89 -5.64 11.64 1.65
CA ASP A 89 -5.26 12.25 2.93
C ASP A 89 -4.66 13.64 2.73
N GLY A 90 -3.89 13.84 1.66
CA GLY A 90 -3.38 15.15 1.23
C GLY A 90 -4.51 16.15 0.94
N LEU A 91 -5.50 15.76 0.12
CA LEU A 91 -6.67 16.60 -0.18
C LEU A 91 -7.52 16.89 1.06
N SER A 92 -7.69 15.91 1.94
CA SER A 92 -8.38 16.11 3.21
C SER A 92 -7.66 17.17 4.07
N THR A 93 -6.33 17.06 4.16
CA THR A 93 -5.49 17.98 4.93
C THR A 93 -5.53 19.38 4.30
N MET A 94 -5.40 19.48 2.98
CA MET A 94 -5.52 20.75 2.25
C MET A 94 -6.88 21.43 2.47
N SER A 95 -7.96 20.67 2.55
CA SER A 95 -9.30 21.22 2.85
C SER A 95 -9.35 21.89 4.23
N LEU A 96 -8.68 21.33 5.25
CA LEU A 96 -8.57 21.95 6.58
C LEU A 96 -7.58 23.11 6.63
N VAL A 97 -6.41 22.98 5.99
CA VAL A 97 -5.38 24.02 5.94
C VAL A 97 -5.91 25.26 5.21
N GLY A 98 -6.60 25.05 4.08
CA GLY A 98 -7.15 26.10 3.22
C GLY A 98 -8.07 27.03 3.99
N GLU A 99 -8.99 26.46 4.79
CA GLU A 99 -9.85 27.22 5.69
C GLU A 99 -9.04 28.03 6.70
N PHE A 100 -8.04 27.42 7.33
CA PHE A 100 -7.24 28.10 8.34
C PHE A 100 -6.46 29.29 7.77
N VAL A 101 -5.92 29.15 6.55
CA VAL A 101 -5.19 30.23 5.85
C VAL A 101 -6.15 31.33 5.37
N MET A 102 -7.26 30.96 4.73
CA MET A 102 -8.23 31.91 4.18
C MET A 102 -9.06 32.62 5.26
N SER A 103 -9.27 32.01 6.42
CA SER A 103 -9.97 32.61 7.56
C SER A 103 -9.28 33.86 8.12
N LYS A 104 -8.03 34.14 7.73
CA LYS A 104 -7.33 35.38 8.11
C LYS A 104 -7.58 36.55 7.14
N GLY A 105 -8.03 36.29 5.91
CA GLY A 105 -8.18 37.32 4.86
C GLY A 105 -9.61 37.60 4.40
N ILE A 106 -10.57 36.70 4.68
CA ILE A 106 -11.95 36.84 4.19
C ILE A 106 -12.83 37.57 5.24
N ASP A 107 -13.57 38.58 4.79
CA ASP A 107 -14.56 39.33 5.58
C ASP A 107 -15.69 38.43 6.13
N ARG A 108 -16.28 38.84 7.25
CA ARG A 108 -17.17 38.03 8.09
C ARG A 108 -18.41 37.41 7.42
N PRO A 109 -19.08 37.96 6.38
CA PRO A 109 -20.37 37.43 5.95
C PRO A 109 -20.28 36.05 5.25
N ASN A 110 -19.17 35.70 4.59
CA ASN A 110 -19.02 34.43 3.85
C ASN A 110 -18.19 33.35 4.56
N ARG A 111 -17.75 33.58 5.81
CA ARG A 111 -16.96 32.61 6.58
C ARG A 111 -17.73 31.36 7.01
N GLY A 112 -19.05 31.45 7.11
CA GLY A 112 -19.87 30.30 7.53
C GLY A 112 -19.88 29.18 6.48
N GLY A 113 -20.13 29.54 5.22
CA GLY A 113 -20.23 28.56 4.12
C GLY A 113 -18.90 27.91 3.77
N THR A 114 -17.82 28.70 3.71
CA THR A 114 -16.46 28.20 3.47
C THR A 114 -16.03 27.18 4.53
N ARG A 115 -16.28 27.46 5.81
CA ARG A 115 -16.01 26.52 6.90
C ARG A 115 -16.77 25.20 6.77
N VAL A 116 -18.05 25.24 6.39
CA VAL A 116 -18.85 24.03 6.19
C VAL A 116 -18.30 23.19 5.04
N ILE A 117 -17.97 23.83 3.91
CA ILE A 117 -17.40 23.14 2.74
C ILE A 117 -16.05 22.51 3.08
N SER A 118 -15.19 23.23 3.82
CA SER A 118 -13.88 22.76 4.24
C SER A 118 -13.96 21.55 5.18
N ILE A 119 -14.88 21.57 6.16
CA ILE A 119 -15.10 20.45 7.07
C ILE A 119 -15.70 19.24 6.32
N LEU A 120 -16.68 19.48 5.46
CA LEU A 120 -17.32 18.42 4.68
C LEU A 120 -16.31 17.78 3.71
N GLY A 121 -15.49 18.59 3.05
CA GLY A 121 -14.40 18.14 2.19
C GLY A 121 -13.39 17.29 2.95
N PHE A 122 -12.99 17.71 4.15
CA PHE A 122 -12.14 16.90 5.01
C PHE A 122 -12.73 15.50 5.27
N PHE A 123 -13.96 15.43 5.76
CA PHE A 123 -14.60 14.14 6.08
C PHE A 123 -14.83 13.27 4.84
N LEU A 124 -15.16 13.88 3.70
CA LEU A 124 -15.28 13.17 2.43
C LEU A 124 -13.96 12.53 2.02
N PHE A 125 -12.90 13.34 1.86
CA PHE A 125 -11.61 12.82 1.39
C PHE A 125 -10.96 11.87 2.40
N TRP A 126 -11.03 12.18 3.69
CA TRP A 126 -10.53 11.31 4.75
C TRP A 126 -11.29 9.99 4.82
N GLY A 127 -12.64 10.05 4.73
CA GLY A 127 -13.50 8.87 4.74
C GLY A 127 -13.23 7.96 3.53
N PHE A 128 -13.09 8.55 2.33
CA PHE A 128 -12.66 7.80 1.15
C PHE A 128 -11.26 7.22 1.32
N GLY A 129 -10.33 7.97 1.90
CA GLY A 129 -8.98 7.48 2.20
C GLY A 129 -8.99 6.26 3.12
N ARG A 130 -9.84 6.25 4.16
CA ARG A 130 -10.02 5.08 5.05
C ARG A 130 -10.64 3.89 4.32
N LEU A 131 -11.64 4.15 3.46
CA LEU A 131 -12.28 3.10 2.67
C LEU A 131 -11.28 2.42 1.72
N VAL A 132 -10.47 3.21 1.01
CA VAL A 132 -9.39 2.69 0.17
C VAL A 132 -8.33 1.98 1.03
N GLY A 133 -7.97 2.53 2.19
CA GLY A 133 -7.04 1.91 3.13
C GLY A 133 -7.48 0.56 3.68
N PHE A 134 -8.78 0.28 3.65
CA PHE A 134 -9.34 -1.03 3.95
C PHE A 134 -9.33 -1.95 2.72
N ILE A 135 -9.81 -1.47 1.56
CA ILE A 135 -10.02 -2.31 0.37
C ILE A 135 -8.71 -2.66 -0.34
N ALA A 136 -7.78 -1.72 -0.47
CA ALA A 136 -6.58 -1.90 -1.30
C ALA A 136 -5.65 -3.03 -0.82
N PRO A 137 -5.33 -3.17 0.49
CA PRO A 137 -4.56 -4.32 1.00
C PRO A 137 -5.17 -5.68 0.66
N HIS A 138 -6.51 -5.80 0.70
CA HIS A 138 -7.21 -7.03 0.36
C HIS A 138 -7.13 -7.34 -1.14
N MET A 139 -7.35 -6.34 -1.99
CA MET A 139 -7.24 -6.50 -3.44
C MET A 139 -5.83 -6.89 -3.87
N HIS A 140 -4.81 -6.29 -3.25
CA HIS A 140 -3.41 -6.60 -3.52
C HIS A 140 -3.06 -8.03 -3.08
N TYR A 141 -3.51 -8.46 -1.91
CA TYR A 141 -3.32 -9.84 -1.45
C TYR A 141 -3.97 -10.86 -2.40
N GLU A 142 -5.20 -10.63 -2.84
CA GLU A 142 -5.88 -11.54 -3.77
C GLU A 142 -5.19 -11.63 -5.13
N SER A 143 -4.63 -10.53 -5.63
CA SER A 143 -3.92 -10.53 -6.91
C SER A 143 -2.59 -11.27 -6.81
N GLU A 144 -1.81 -11.06 -5.74
CA GLU A 144 -0.56 -11.80 -5.51
C GLU A 144 -0.83 -13.30 -5.30
N LEU A 145 -1.89 -13.67 -4.57
CA LEU A 145 -2.28 -15.07 -4.36
C LEU A 145 -2.63 -15.77 -5.68
N LYS A 146 -3.40 -15.12 -6.55
CA LYS A 146 -3.75 -15.67 -7.88
C LYS A 146 -2.51 -15.85 -8.75
N ALA A 147 -1.61 -14.88 -8.75
CA ALA A 147 -0.35 -14.96 -9.48
C ALA A 147 0.54 -16.10 -8.96
N PHE A 148 0.57 -16.33 -7.64
CA PHE A 148 1.30 -17.41 -7.01
C PHE A 148 0.76 -18.80 -7.44
N ILE A 149 -0.56 -19.00 -7.37
CA ILE A 149 -1.21 -20.26 -7.79
C ILE A 149 -0.95 -20.54 -9.27
N GLN A 150 -1.13 -19.54 -10.14
CA GLN A 150 -0.88 -19.69 -11.57
C GLN A 150 0.58 -20.07 -11.86
N LYS A 151 1.53 -19.52 -11.10
CA LYS A 151 2.96 -19.85 -11.25
C LYS A 151 3.23 -21.31 -10.85
N GLN A 152 2.61 -21.81 -9.79
CA GLN A 152 2.71 -23.23 -9.40
C GLN A 152 2.13 -24.16 -10.48
N GLU A 153 0.95 -23.85 -11.02
CA GLU A 153 0.32 -24.68 -12.06
C GLU A 153 1.20 -24.81 -13.33
N ILE A 154 1.87 -23.73 -13.75
CA ILE A 154 2.79 -23.74 -14.89
C ILE A 154 4.01 -24.61 -14.61
N GLU A 155 4.54 -24.55 -13.39
CA GLU A 155 5.73 -25.31 -13.00
C GLU A 155 5.44 -26.80 -12.88
N ASP A 156 4.28 -27.17 -12.33
CA ASP A 156 3.82 -28.56 -12.27
C ASP A 156 3.59 -29.14 -13.68
N SER A 157 3.01 -28.34 -14.58
CA SER A 157 2.80 -28.71 -15.99
C SER A 157 4.12 -28.96 -16.74
N ASN A 158 5.14 -28.14 -16.50
CA ASN A 158 6.46 -28.30 -17.11
C ASN A 158 7.28 -29.44 -16.48
N SER A 159 7.12 -29.71 -15.18
CA SER A 159 7.85 -30.80 -14.50
C SER A 159 7.44 -32.20 -14.98
N ASN A 160 6.22 -32.34 -15.50
CA ASN A 160 5.71 -33.57 -16.11
C ASN A 160 6.11 -33.75 -17.59
N GLN A 161 6.76 -32.77 -18.22
CA GLN A 161 7.40 -32.99 -19.52
C GLN A 161 8.76 -33.69 -19.28
N SER A 162 8.76 -35.02 -19.43
CA SER A 162 9.96 -35.86 -19.38
C SER A 162 11.12 -35.23 -20.16
N PRO A 163 12.35 -35.18 -19.61
CA PRO A 163 13.52 -34.59 -20.28
C PRO A 163 13.86 -35.23 -21.64
N GLU A 164 13.24 -36.36 -21.99
CA GLU A 164 13.44 -37.02 -23.28
C GLU A 164 12.89 -36.23 -24.50
N THR A 165 11.88 -35.37 -24.33
CA THR A 165 11.35 -34.57 -25.46
C THR A 165 12.21 -33.34 -25.78
N LEU A 166 12.90 -32.75 -24.80
CA LEU A 166 13.86 -31.67 -25.04
C LEU A 166 15.14 -32.15 -25.72
N SER A 167 15.57 -33.41 -25.48
CA SER A 167 16.69 -34.01 -26.21
C SER A 167 16.36 -34.30 -27.69
N LEU A 168 15.10 -34.61 -28.02
CA LEU A 168 14.69 -34.85 -29.41
C LEU A 168 14.56 -33.56 -30.23
N LEU A 169 14.17 -32.44 -29.60
CA LEU A 169 14.11 -31.14 -30.27
C LEU A 169 15.50 -30.55 -30.57
N ASN A 170 16.51 -30.82 -29.73
CA ASN A 170 17.89 -30.39 -29.97
C ASN A 170 18.64 -31.26 -31.01
N LEU A 171 18.18 -32.49 -31.26
CA LEU A 171 18.74 -33.36 -32.31
C LEU A 171 18.17 -33.06 -33.72
N THR A 172 17.07 -32.32 -33.82
CA THR A 172 16.43 -31.99 -35.10
C THR A 172 16.99 -30.71 -35.74
N TYR A 173 17.78 -29.91 -35.01
CA TYR A 173 18.39 -28.65 -35.50
C TYR A 173 19.90 -28.73 -35.81
N THR A 174 20.42 -29.95 -35.98
CA THR A 174 21.76 -30.19 -36.55
C THR A 174 21.63 -30.95 -37.87
N PHE A 175 21.10 -30.30 -38.91
CA PHE A 175 21.36 -30.61 -40.32
C PHE A 175 21.23 -29.34 -41.16
#